data_AF-A0A2D4JC11-F1
#
_entry.id   AF-A0A2D4JC11-F1
#
_cell.length_a   1.000
_cell.length_b   1.000
_cell.length_c   1.000
_cell.angle_alpha   90.00
_cell.angle_beta   90.00
_cell.angle_gamma   90.00
#
_symmetry.space_group_name_H-M   'P 1'
#
loop_
_entity.id
_entity.type
_entity.pdbx_description
1 polymer ?
#
loop_
_entity_poly.entity_id
_entity_poly.type
_entity_poly.pdbx_seq_one_letter_code
_entity_poly.pdbx_strand_id
1 'polypeptide(L)'
;GSSLRNIEKYLRSQHDLAGIFNNPVFQRRLRLGAKRAVNSGRLLKEGPQYKVNQGSSESRGTYKYGSFPASLPPVSLLPHEKDQPRADPIPICSFCLGTKESNREKKPEGLLSCADCGSSGHPSCLK
;
A
#
# COMPACT_ATOMS: atom_id res chain seq x y z
N GLY A 1 -20.37 -20.82 -4.77
CA GLY A 1 -19.60 -19.59 -4.49
C GLY A 1 -20.42 -18.68 -3.59
N SER A 2 -19.88 -17.53 -3.22
CA SER A 2 -20.54 -16.58 -2.32
C SER A 2 -20.88 -15.30 -3.06
N SER A 3 -22.09 -14.77 -2.85
CA SER A 3 -22.44 -13.44 -3.35
C SER A 3 -21.69 -12.36 -2.57
N LEU A 4 -21.50 -11.18 -3.18
CA LEU A 4 -20.89 -10.05 -2.49
C LEU A 4 -21.65 -9.65 -1.21
N ARG A 5 -22.98 -9.78 -1.22
CA ARG A 5 -23.84 -9.52 -0.04
C ARG A 5 -23.59 -10.51 1.09
N ASN A 6 -23.44 -11.80 0.78
CA ASN A 6 -23.18 -12.82 1.78
C ASN A 6 -21.76 -12.68 2.36
N ILE A 7 -20.78 -12.32 1.53
CA ILE A 7 -19.43 -11.99 1.97
C ILE A 7 -19.47 -10.79 2.92
N GLU A 8 -20.20 -9.73 2.55
CA GLU A 8 -20.37 -8.55 3.40
C GLU A 8 -21.00 -8.91 4.76
N LYS A 9 -22.08 -9.70 4.74
CA LYS A 9 -22.77 -10.15 5.95
C LYS A 9 -21.86 -10.97 6.87
N TYR A 10 -21.09 -11.90 6.31
CA TYR A 10 -20.15 -12.72 7.06
C TYR A 10 -19.02 -11.89 7.67
N LEU A 11 -18.50 -10.93 6.91
CA LEU A 11 -17.48 -10.02 7.40
C LEU A 11 -18.03 -9.22 8.58
N ARG A 12 -19.23 -8.62 8.46
CA ARG A 12 -19.88 -7.85 9.55
C ARG A 12 -20.15 -8.66 10.82
N SER A 13 -20.26 -9.99 10.74
CA SER A 13 -20.42 -10.84 11.91
C SER A 13 -19.11 -11.16 12.63
N GLN A 14 -17.95 -10.76 12.10
CA GLN A 14 -16.65 -10.93 12.76
C GLN A 14 -16.38 -9.74 13.70
N HIS A 15 -16.19 -10.02 14.99
CA HIS A 15 -15.97 -9.00 16.02
C HIS A 15 -14.66 -8.23 15.83
N ASP A 16 -13.60 -8.88 15.37
CA ASP A 16 -12.27 -8.29 15.17
C ASP A 16 -12.22 -7.20 14.09
N LEU A 17 -13.24 -7.15 13.23
CA LEU A 17 -13.29 -6.26 12.07
C LEU A 17 -14.36 -5.16 12.23
N ALA A 18 -14.98 -5.03 13.40
CA ALA A 18 -16.07 -4.09 13.68
C ALA A 18 -15.73 -2.63 13.34
N GLY A 19 -14.49 -2.18 13.62
CA GLY A 19 -14.04 -0.82 13.29
C GLY A 19 -13.94 -0.52 11.78
N ILE A 20 -13.87 -1.56 10.94
CA ILE A 20 -13.72 -1.43 9.49
C ILE A 20 -15.08 -1.31 8.79
N PHE A 21 -16.11 -2.01 9.29
CA PHE A 21 -17.43 -2.10 8.63
C PHE A 21 -18.38 -0.94 8.91
N ASN A 22 -18.12 -0.19 9.97
CA ASN A 22 -18.86 1.03 10.30
C ASN A 22 -18.49 2.18 9.36
N ASN A 23 -17.45 2.01 8.53
CA ASN A 23 -17.03 3.01 7.56
C ASN A 23 -17.90 2.96 6.29
N PRO A 24 -18.50 4.08 5.84
CA PRO A 24 -19.32 4.12 4.61
C PRO A 24 -18.53 3.74 3.34
N VAL A 25 -17.19 3.87 3.38
CA VAL A 25 -16.28 3.50 2.27
C VAL A 25 -16.07 1.99 2.21
N PHE A 26 -16.46 1.21 3.23
CA PHE A 26 -16.26 -0.24 3.28
C PHE A 26 -16.86 -0.95 2.06
N GLN A 27 -18.12 -0.64 1.70
CA GLN A 27 -18.74 -1.29 0.55
C GLN A 27 -18.01 -1.00 -0.76
N ARG A 28 -17.46 0.21 -0.92
CA ARG A 28 -16.64 0.57 -2.07
C ARG A 28 -15.35 -0.24 -2.10
N ARG A 29 -14.67 -0.37 -0.95
CA ARG A 29 -13.44 -1.16 -0.80
C ARG A 29 -13.68 -2.65 -1.04
N LEU A 30 -14.77 -3.21 -0.52
CA LEU A 30 -15.14 -4.61 -0.72
C LEU A 30 -15.40 -4.91 -2.21
N ARG A 31 -16.19 -4.06 -2.88
CA ARG A 31 -16.45 -4.16 -4.32
C ARG A 31 -15.16 -4.09 -5.14
N LEU A 32 -14.29 -3.13 -4.84
CA LEU A 32 -13.01 -2.96 -5.53
C LEU A 32 -12.07 -4.14 -5.29
N GLY A 33 -11.99 -4.63 -4.04
CA GLY A 33 -11.19 -5.79 -3.65
C GLY A 33 -11.64 -7.05 -4.37
N ALA A 34 -12.94 -7.32 -4.41
CA ALA A 34 -13.50 -8.45 -5.16
C ALA A 34 -13.19 -8.35 -6.66
N LYS A 35 -13.31 -7.16 -7.26
CA LYS A 35 -12.96 -6.93 -8.68
C LYS A 35 -11.48 -7.20 -8.96
N ARG A 36 -10.58 -6.69 -8.12
CA ARG A 36 -9.12 -6.92 -8.23
C ARG A 36 -8.77 -8.40 -8.04
N ALA A 37 -9.41 -9.08 -7.10
CA ALA A 37 -9.19 -10.51 -6.85
C ALA A 37 -9.66 -11.37 -8.04
N VAL A 38 -10.72 -10.96 -8.74
CA VAL A 38 -11.14 -11.62 -9.99
C VAL A 38 -10.14 -11.36 -11.11
N ASN A 39 -9.70 -10.12 -11.31
CA ASN A 39 -8.72 -9.77 -12.35
C ASN A 39 -7.38 -10.50 -12.14
N SER A 40 -6.93 -10.62 -10.88
CA SER A 40 -5.70 -11.37 -10.53
C SER A 40 -5.86 -12.89 -10.54
N GLY A 41 -7.02 -13.42 -10.96
CA GLY A 41 -7.26 -14.87 -11.06
C GLY A 41 -7.38 -15.62 -9.73
N ARG A 42 -7.41 -14.92 -8.58
CA ARG A 42 -7.61 -15.52 -7.25
C ARG A 42 -9.07 -15.84 -6.98
N LEU A 43 -9.98 -15.04 -7.54
CA LEU A 43 -11.41 -15.31 -7.54
C LEU A 43 -11.91 -15.56 -8.96
N LEU A 44 -12.86 -16.47 -9.09
CA LEU A 44 -13.66 -16.68 -10.28
C LEU A 44 -15.04 -16.07 -10.04
N LYS A 45 -15.55 -15.29 -10.99
CA LYS A 45 -16.90 -14.72 -10.94
C LYS A 45 -17.83 -15.56 -11.80
N GLU A 46 -18.65 -16.37 -11.15
CA GLU A 46 -19.72 -17.15 -11.78
C GLU A 46 -21.05 -16.43 -11.54
N GLY A 47 -21.46 -15.59 -12.49
CA GLY A 47 -22.69 -14.80 -12.38
C GLY A 47 -22.68 -13.87 -11.14
N PRO A 48 -23.66 -14.00 -10.21
CA PRO A 48 -23.69 -13.23 -8.96
C PRO A 48 -22.77 -13.78 -7.86
N GLN A 49 -22.11 -14.93 -8.09
CA GLN A 49 -21.28 -15.60 -7.12
C GLN A 49 -19.78 -15.44 -7.40
N TYR A 50 -19.00 -15.36 -6.33
CA TYR A 50 -17.55 -15.36 -6.33
C TYR A 50 -17.06 -16.68 -5.73
N LYS A 51 -16.09 -17.33 -6.37
CA LYS A 51 -15.45 -18.58 -5.90
C LYS A 51 -13.95 -18.37 -5.86
N VAL A 52 -13.26 -19.03 -4.93
CA VAL A 52 -11.80 -19.03 -4.91
C VAL A 52 -11.32 -19.94 -6.03
N ASN A 53 -10.32 -19.49 -6.80
CA ASN A 53 -9.67 -20.30 -7.81
C ASN A 53 -8.69 -21.26 -7.11
N GLN A 54 -9.15 -22.49 -6.83
CA GLN A 54 -8.32 -23.53 -6.19
C GLN A 54 -7.46 -24.26 -7.23
N GLY A 55 -6.75 -23.52 -8.09
CA GLY A 55 -5.81 -24.11 -9.03
C GLY A 55 -4.85 -25.04 -8.29
N SER A 56 -4.73 -26.28 -8.76
CA SER A 56 -4.01 -27.41 -8.17
C SER A 56 -2.72 -27.03 -7.44
N SER A 57 -2.82 -26.81 -6.13
CA SER A 57 -1.66 -26.79 -5.24
C SER A 57 -1.36 -28.24 -4.85
N GLU A 58 -0.80 -29.01 -5.77
CA GLU A 58 -0.04 -30.22 -5.42
C GLU A 58 1.20 -29.79 -4.63
N SER A 59 1.03 -29.65 -3.31
CA SER A 59 2.10 -29.86 -2.33
C SER A 59 1.50 -29.98 -0.94
N ARG A 60 1.54 -31.22 -0.44
CA ARG A 60 1.37 -31.57 0.97
C ARG A 60 2.30 -30.69 1.81
N GLY A 61 1.75 -29.96 2.75
CA GLY A 61 2.52 -29.21 3.73
C GLY A 61 1.63 -28.68 4.84
N THR A 62 1.34 -29.54 5.81
CA THR A 62 0.99 -29.25 7.21
C THR A 62 0.33 -27.90 7.53
N TYR A 63 -0.93 -27.98 7.95
CA TYR A 63 -1.62 -26.96 8.74
C TYR A 63 -0.79 -26.57 9.98
N LYS A 64 -0.24 -25.35 9.98
CA LYS A 64 0.17 -24.66 11.21
C LYS A 64 -0.41 -23.25 11.19
N TYR A 65 -1.25 -22.99 12.17
CA TYR A 65 -1.75 -21.65 12.49
C TYR A 65 -0.56 -20.77 12.87
N GLY A 66 -0.42 -19.62 12.20
CA GLY A 66 0.55 -18.59 12.56
C GLY A 66 1.66 -18.37 11.53
N SER A 67 1.34 -17.66 10.45
CA SER A 67 2.09 -16.48 10.00
C SER A 67 1.37 -15.91 8.80
N PHE A 68 1.09 -14.62 8.81
CA PHE A 68 0.68 -13.89 7.62
C PHE A 68 1.69 -14.19 6.50
N PRO A 69 1.27 -14.42 5.25
CA PRO A 69 2.24 -14.43 4.17
C PRO A 69 2.80 -13.00 4.11
N ALA A 70 4.03 -12.83 4.61
CA ALA A 70 4.84 -11.62 4.56
C ALA A 70 5.29 -11.28 3.12
N SER A 71 4.47 -11.64 2.14
CA SER A 71 4.62 -11.31 0.74
C SER A 71 3.27 -10.84 0.23
N LEU A 72 2.80 -9.71 0.78
CA LEU A 72 2.08 -8.79 -0.08
C LEU A 72 2.99 -8.58 -1.30
N PRO A 73 2.50 -8.76 -2.55
CA PRO A 73 3.32 -8.43 -3.70
C PRO A 73 3.81 -7.00 -3.46
N PRO A 74 5.12 -6.72 -3.63
CA PRO A 74 5.63 -5.35 -3.50
C PRO A 74 4.69 -4.49 -4.31
N VAL A 75 4.21 -3.41 -3.69
CA VAL A 75 3.31 -2.44 -4.31
C VAL A 75 3.92 -2.13 -5.66
N SER A 76 3.39 -2.78 -6.70
CA SER A 76 3.81 -2.53 -8.05
C SER A 76 3.11 -1.23 -8.33
N LEU A 77 3.83 -0.14 -8.04
CA LEU A 77 3.54 1.20 -8.48
C LEU A 77 2.88 1.03 -9.85
N LEU A 78 1.60 1.40 -9.92
CA LEU A 78 0.84 1.39 -11.16
C LEU A 78 1.71 2.11 -12.21
N PRO A 79 1.64 1.81 -13.52
CA PRO A 79 2.53 2.43 -14.50
C PRO A 79 2.64 3.97 -14.38
N HIS A 80 1.57 4.66 -13.96
CA HIS A 80 1.58 6.10 -13.66
C HIS A 80 2.43 6.57 -12.46
N GLU A 81 2.79 5.68 -11.54
CA GLU A 81 3.61 5.94 -10.36
C GLU A 81 5.11 5.67 -10.62
N LYS A 82 5.43 4.90 -11.69
CA LYS A 82 6.81 4.74 -12.15
C LYS A 82 7.28 5.94 -12.99
N ASP A 83 6.33 6.58 -13.67
CA ASP A 83 6.56 7.75 -14.52
C ASP A 83 6.11 9.07 -13.87
N GLN A 84 5.93 9.12 -12.54
CA GLN A 84 5.77 10.41 -11.87
C GLN A 84 7.09 11.18 -12.04
N PRO A 85 7.08 12.38 -12.65
CA PRO A 85 8.29 13.18 -12.78
C PRO A 85 8.77 13.51 -11.37
N ARG A 86 9.85 12.85 -10.95
CA ARG A 86 10.53 13.19 -9.70
C ARG A 86 10.97 14.64 -9.79
N ALA A 87 10.63 15.43 -8.78
CA ALA A 87 11.12 16.78 -8.71
C ALA A 87 12.65 16.75 -8.58
N ASP A 88 13.33 17.58 -9.36
CA ASP A 88 14.76 17.75 -9.22
C ASP A 88 15.09 18.30 -7.82
N PRO A 89 16.05 17.68 -7.09
CA PRO A 89 16.35 18.07 -5.73
C PRO A 89 16.95 19.48 -5.70
N ILE A 90 16.37 20.35 -4.88
CA ILE A 90 16.85 21.72 -4.67
C ILE A 90 18.17 21.64 -3.87
N PRO A 91 19.29 22.22 -4.33
CA PRO A 91 20.61 22.03 -3.70
C PRO A 91 20.85 22.90 -2.46
N ILE A 92 19.79 23.47 -1.87
CA ILE A 92 19.82 24.34 -0.69
C ILE A 92 18.82 23.87 0.36
N CYS A 93 19.16 24.07 1.63
CA CYS A 93 18.29 23.80 2.75
C CYS A 93 17.18 24.85 2.84
N SER A 94 15.92 24.44 2.87
CA SER A 94 14.76 25.35 3.00
C SER A 94 14.70 26.09 4.33
N PHE A 95 15.47 25.67 5.35
CA PHE A 95 15.46 26.27 6.68
C PHE A 95 16.61 27.25 6.92
N CYS A 96 17.84 26.85 6.57
CA CYS A 96 19.03 27.67 6.81
C CYS A 96 19.62 28.30 5.54
N LEU A 97 19.06 27.99 4.36
CA LEU A 97 19.53 28.42 3.03
C LEU A 97 20.97 27.97 2.70
N GLY A 98 21.55 27.09 3.51
CA GLY A 98 22.87 26.51 3.31
C GLY A 98 22.86 25.35 2.31
N THR A 99 24.02 25.08 1.71
CA THR A 99 24.21 23.97 0.77
C THR A 99 24.63 22.69 1.51
N LYS A 100 24.87 21.59 0.78
CA LYS A 100 25.44 20.36 1.33
C LYS A 100 26.82 20.54 2.02
N GLU A 101 27.49 21.67 1.77
CA GLU A 101 28.84 21.94 2.25
C GLU A 101 28.84 22.79 3.53
N SER A 102 27.72 23.45 3.84
CA SER A 102 27.61 24.34 4.99
C SER A 102 26.19 24.37 5.52
N ASN A 103 25.95 23.70 6.65
CA ASN A 103 24.76 23.86 7.46
C ASN A 103 24.82 25.15 8.31
N ARG A 104 23.88 25.33 9.25
CA ARG A 104 23.83 26.50 10.17
C ARG A 104 25.11 26.66 11.02
N GLU A 105 25.84 25.58 11.26
CA GLU A 105 27.10 25.55 12.01
C GLU A 105 28.34 25.67 11.10
N LYS A 106 28.16 25.95 9.80
CA LYS A 106 29.21 25.97 8.77
C LYS A 106 29.95 24.64 8.60
N LYS A 107 29.27 23.53 8.91
CA LYS A 107 29.80 22.18 8.73
C LYS A 107 29.20 21.53 7.48
N PRO A 108 29.96 20.67 6.78
CA PRO A 108 29.43 19.89 5.67
C PRO A 108 28.43 18.86 6.18
N GLU A 109 27.23 18.85 5.60
CA GLU A 109 26.14 17.97 5.97
C GLU A 109 25.23 17.76 4.75
N GLY A 110 24.88 16.51 4.45
CA GLY A 110 24.00 16.18 3.33
C GLY A 110 22.58 16.76 3.48
N LEU A 111 21.89 16.94 2.36
CA LEU A 111 20.50 17.39 2.32
C LEU A 111 19.57 16.19 2.08
N LEU A 112 18.44 16.16 2.79
CA LEU A 112 17.32 15.27 2.54
C LEU A 112 16.30 15.97 1.64
N SER A 113 16.00 15.41 0.47
CA SER A 113 15.12 16.02 -0.54
C SER A 113 13.77 15.30 -0.64
N CYS A 114 12.69 16.07 -0.78
CA CYS A 114 11.37 15.55 -1.11
C CYS A 114 11.31 15.18 -2.60
N ALA A 115 10.87 13.95 -2.91
CA ALA A 115 10.73 13.49 -4.29
C ALA A 115 9.56 14.15 -5.05
N ASP A 116 8.58 14.71 -4.31
CA ASP A 116 7.38 15.31 -4.88
C ASP A 116 7.55 16.81 -5.18
N CYS A 117 8.30 17.54 -4.33
CA CYS A 117 8.46 18.99 -4.44
C CYS A 117 9.91 19.49 -4.52
N GLY A 118 10.90 18.59 -4.47
CA GLY A 118 12.32 18.92 -4.59
C GLY A 118 12.92 19.65 -3.37
N SER A 119 12.10 20.08 -2.41
CA SER A 119 12.56 20.79 -1.22
C SER A 119 13.54 19.95 -0.41
N SER A 120 14.61 20.60 0.05
CA SER A 120 15.73 19.95 0.69
C SER A 120 15.98 20.52 2.09
N GLY A 121 16.46 19.70 3.02
CA GLY A 121 16.78 20.16 4.38
C GLY A 121 17.93 19.37 5.00
N HIS A 122 18.77 20.04 5.79
CA HIS A 122 19.77 19.35 6.61
C HIS A 122 19.07 18.58 7.74
N PRO A 123 19.52 17.35 8.08
CA PRO A 123 19.06 16.63 9.27
C PRO A 123 19.10 17.47 10.56
N SER A 124 20.13 18.31 10.72
CA SER A 124 20.26 19.25 11.84
C SER A 124 19.20 20.36 11.85
N CYS A 125 18.68 20.76 10.69
CA CYS A 125 17.68 21.82 10.55
C CYS A 125 16.24 21.31 10.57
N LEU A 126 16.04 20.00 10.47
CA LEU A 126 14.75 19.31 10.53
C LEU A 126 14.36 18.84 11.95
N LYS A 127 15.17 19.21 12.94
CA LYS A 127 15.02 18.83 14.35
C LYS A 127 14.17 19.82 15.12
#